data_AF-A0A2M8SCN6-F1
#
_entry.id   AF-A0A2M8SCN6-F1
#
_cell.length_a   1.000
_cell.length_b   1.000
_cell.length_c   1.000
_cell.angle_alpha   90.00
_cell.angle_beta   90.00
_cell.angle_gamma   90.00
#
_symmetry.space_group_name_H-M   'P 1'
#
loop_
_entity.id
_entity.type
_entity.pdbx_description
1 polymer ?
#
loop_
_entity_poly.entity_id
_entity_poly.type
_entity_poly.pdbx_seq_one_letter_code
_entity_poly.pdbx_strand_id
1 'polypeptide(L)'
;MLKVILQAPRPIPPFNEPARDLRIQNKPLWLNQRDLLAPYVNREIELPPEAGLPERREAMIVYRDNLYFDAGYIRAFLREAKRRKRACRAAFSTKDPAFREHALPLSVSYTPAGDLYLADLWYYPNGPEPDVEPLVLDLLAREVGYYHVPTYMATEQGDLVYQVPLRALIAVDCWVHVFFADIVFGLFARGARFEERLKRELGYKLKILGRAAYEGRQLLECSELVKIGRNCVIDPQAVIHGPTTIGDNVTIGAGAVIENCTIGSNVNISQGCQLMLSVVGDGTFMPFRASLF
;
A
#
# COMPACT_ATOMS: atom_id res chain seq x y z
N MET A 1 9.02 15.73 -14.64
CA MET A 1 8.01 15.45 -15.71
C MET A 1 6.67 16.00 -15.26
N LEU A 2 5.73 16.25 -16.18
CA LEU A 2 4.38 16.69 -15.84
C LEU A 2 3.60 15.53 -15.18
N LYS A 3 2.91 15.81 -14.08
CA LYS A 3 1.94 14.90 -13.46
C LYS A 3 0.54 15.26 -13.95
N VAL A 4 -0.18 14.31 -14.54
CA VAL A 4 -1.56 14.47 -14.98
C VAL A 4 -2.43 13.49 -14.19
N ILE A 5 -3.45 13.99 -13.51
CA ILE A 5 -4.37 13.20 -12.71
C ILE A 5 -5.72 13.17 -13.42
N LEU A 6 -6.19 11.97 -13.74
CA LEU A 6 -7.53 11.75 -14.31
C LEU A 6 -8.49 11.46 -13.16
N GLN A 7 -9.56 12.26 -13.06
CA GLN A 7 -10.54 12.10 -11.99
C GLN A 7 -11.40 10.84 -12.16
N ALA A 8 -11.64 10.13 -11.06
CA ALA A 8 -12.59 9.03 -10.94
C ALA A 8 -13.67 9.40 -9.90
N PRO A 9 -14.74 10.10 -10.32
CA PRO A 9 -15.73 10.65 -9.39
C PRO A 9 -16.68 9.59 -8.80
N ARG A 10 -16.60 8.33 -9.24
CA ARG A 10 -17.50 7.26 -8.79
C ARG A 10 -17.30 7.03 -7.28
N PRO A 11 -18.35 7.19 -6.45
CA PRO A 11 -18.25 6.91 -5.03
C PRO A 11 -18.15 5.40 -4.78
N ILE A 12 -17.45 5.04 -3.71
CA ILE A 12 -17.26 3.67 -3.26
C ILE A 12 -18.20 3.37 -2.09
N PRO A 13 -19.23 2.53 -2.27
CA PRO A 13 -20.05 2.06 -1.15
C PRO A 13 -19.23 1.17 -0.21
N PRO A 14 -19.45 1.19 1.12
CA PRO A 14 -20.46 1.97 1.84
C PRO A 14 -20.00 3.38 2.23
N PHE A 15 -18.77 3.77 1.92
CA PHE A 15 -18.18 5.05 2.32
C PHE A 15 -18.82 6.27 1.64
N ASN A 16 -19.36 6.06 0.43
CA ASN A 16 -20.01 7.09 -0.38
C ASN A 16 -19.09 8.28 -0.74
N GLU A 17 -17.79 8.01 -0.81
CA GLU A 17 -16.73 8.95 -1.21
C GLU A 17 -15.97 8.38 -2.42
N PRO A 18 -15.40 9.22 -3.31
CA PRO A 18 -14.50 8.77 -4.36
C PRO A 18 -13.27 8.07 -3.78
N ALA A 19 -12.73 7.09 -4.52
CA ALA A 19 -11.58 6.31 -4.07
C ALA A 19 -10.35 7.16 -3.66
N ARG A 20 -10.13 8.30 -4.33
CA ARG A 20 -9.01 9.20 -4.03
C ARG A 20 -9.02 9.74 -2.59
N ASP A 21 -10.22 9.91 -2.01
CA ASP A 21 -10.42 10.54 -0.70
C ASP A 21 -10.42 9.51 0.44
N LEU A 22 -10.68 8.24 0.10
CA LEU A 22 -10.58 7.15 1.05
C LEU A 22 -9.17 7.03 1.63
N ARG A 23 -9.13 6.71 2.93
CA ARG A 23 -7.87 6.45 3.63
C ARG A 23 -7.41 5.02 3.38
N ILE A 24 -6.20 4.89 2.86
CA ILE A 24 -5.46 3.63 2.71
C ILE A 24 -4.13 3.82 3.44
N GLN A 25 -3.82 2.91 4.35
CA GLN A 25 -2.69 2.98 5.29
C GLN A 25 -2.75 4.27 6.14
N ASN A 26 -3.96 4.57 6.65
CA ASN A 26 -4.29 5.78 7.40
C ASN A 26 -3.94 7.10 6.69
N LYS A 27 -4.02 7.12 5.35
CA LYS A 27 -3.69 8.31 4.57
C LYS A 27 -4.58 8.39 3.33
N PRO A 28 -5.15 9.57 2.99
CA PRO A 28 -5.93 9.71 1.76
C PRO A 28 -5.14 9.22 0.55
N LEU A 29 -5.79 8.47 -0.34
CA LEU A 29 -5.14 7.87 -1.50
C LEU A 29 -4.43 8.92 -2.38
N TRP A 30 -5.07 10.08 -2.62
CA TRP A 30 -4.46 11.17 -3.39
C TRP A 30 -3.15 11.67 -2.76
N LEU A 31 -3.06 11.67 -1.43
CA LEU A 31 -1.89 12.14 -0.69
C LEU A 31 -0.76 11.12 -0.77
N ASN A 32 -1.08 9.82 -0.75
CA ASN A 32 -0.12 8.76 -1.02
C ASN A 32 0.48 8.90 -2.42
N GLN A 33 -0.36 9.07 -3.45
CA GLN A 33 0.09 9.24 -4.83
C GLN A 33 0.97 10.48 -4.99
N ARG A 34 0.59 11.61 -4.38
CA ARG A 34 1.37 12.85 -4.39
C ARG A 34 2.77 12.63 -3.84
N ASP A 35 2.88 12.04 -2.66
CA ASP A 35 4.17 11.89 -1.98
C ASP A 35 5.08 10.88 -2.69
N LEU A 36 4.52 9.82 -3.27
CA LEU A 36 5.28 8.84 -4.06
C LEU A 36 5.80 9.41 -5.37
N LEU A 37 5.05 10.33 -5.99
CA LEU A 37 5.42 10.93 -7.27
C LEU A 37 6.24 12.21 -7.15
N ALA A 38 6.23 12.87 -5.98
CA ALA A 38 6.96 14.11 -5.73
C ALA A 38 8.43 14.11 -6.20
N PRO A 39 9.22 13.02 -6.05
CA PRO A 39 10.62 13.00 -6.52
C PRO A 39 10.78 13.02 -8.06
N TYR A 40 9.71 12.79 -8.82
CA TYR A 40 9.77 12.61 -10.28
C TYR A 40 9.09 13.72 -11.07
N VAL A 41 8.29 14.57 -10.40
CA VAL A 41 7.42 15.56 -11.02
C VAL A 41 7.74 16.97 -10.54
N ASN A 42 7.43 17.97 -11.36
CA ASN A 42 7.67 19.38 -11.04
C ASN A 42 6.42 20.26 -11.26
N ARG A 43 5.41 19.71 -11.93
CA ARG A 43 4.14 20.36 -12.26
C ARG A 43 3.04 19.34 -12.20
N GLU A 44 1.84 19.80 -11.91
CA GLU A 44 0.66 18.98 -11.71
C GLU A 44 -0.55 19.63 -12.37
N ILE A 45 -1.36 18.81 -13.02
CA ILE A 45 -2.69 19.18 -13.51
C ILE A 45 -3.68 18.07 -13.15
N GLU A 46 -4.91 18.46 -12.80
CA GLU A 46 -6.03 17.55 -12.68
C GLU A 46 -6.99 17.75 -13.84
N LEU A 47 -7.52 16.65 -14.37
CA LEU A 47 -8.42 16.64 -15.51
C LEU A 47 -9.72 15.92 -15.14
N PRO A 48 -10.90 16.51 -15.47
CA PRO A 48 -12.16 15.80 -15.35
C PRO A 48 -12.22 14.63 -16.35
N PRO A 49 -13.12 13.64 -16.16
CA PRO A 49 -13.17 12.42 -16.99
C PRO A 49 -13.26 12.65 -18.50
N GLU A 50 -13.91 13.74 -18.93
CA GLU A 50 -14.16 14.08 -20.33
C GLU A 50 -13.02 14.92 -20.97
N ALA A 51 -12.04 15.38 -20.18
CA ALA A 51 -11.01 16.26 -20.69
C ALA A 51 -9.91 15.49 -21.44
N GLY A 52 -9.53 16.03 -22.60
CA GLY A 52 -8.37 15.54 -23.36
C GLY A 52 -7.05 15.77 -22.63
N LEU A 53 -6.06 14.91 -22.91
CA LEU A 53 -4.70 15.07 -22.40
C LEU A 53 -4.04 16.33 -22.99
N PRO A 54 -3.17 17.02 -22.24
CA PRO A 54 -2.48 18.21 -22.75
C PRO A 54 -1.52 17.84 -23.88
N GLU A 55 -1.68 18.47 -25.04
CA GLU A 55 -0.76 18.34 -26.18
C GLU A 55 0.54 19.14 -25.97
N ARG A 56 1.36 18.68 -25.03
CA ARG A 56 2.66 19.28 -24.71
C ARG A 56 3.79 18.31 -25.03
N ARG A 57 4.82 18.80 -25.73
CA ARG A 57 6.06 18.05 -26.03
C ARG A 57 6.98 17.99 -24.81
N GLU A 58 6.51 17.34 -23.75
CA GLU A 58 7.28 17.07 -22.53
C GLU A 58 6.93 15.70 -21.97
N ALA A 59 7.86 15.13 -21.19
CA ALA A 59 7.57 13.88 -20.50
C ALA A 59 6.44 14.07 -19.49
N MET A 60 5.51 13.12 -19.43
CA MET A 60 4.40 13.11 -18.48
C MET A 60 4.12 11.73 -17.92
N ILE A 61 3.68 11.70 -16.66
CA ILE A 61 3.01 10.56 -16.05
C ILE A 61 1.53 10.91 -15.95
N VAL A 62 0.67 10.00 -16.40
CA VAL A 62 -0.77 10.15 -16.34
C VAL A 62 -1.30 9.00 -15.51
N TYR A 63 -2.20 9.26 -14.57
CA TYR A 63 -2.86 8.18 -13.84
C TYR A 63 -4.27 8.55 -13.40
N ARG A 64 -5.13 7.56 -13.24
CA ARG A 64 -6.45 7.74 -12.63
C ARG A 64 -6.35 7.72 -11.10
N ASP A 65 -7.00 8.68 -10.44
CA ASP A 65 -6.86 8.90 -8.99
C ASP A 65 -7.47 7.80 -8.10
N ASN A 66 -8.18 6.81 -8.66
CA ASN A 66 -8.59 5.60 -7.96
C ASN A 66 -7.50 4.50 -7.89
N LEU A 67 -6.32 4.69 -8.48
CA LEU A 67 -5.24 3.71 -8.42
C LEU A 67 -4.43 3.81 -7.13
N TYR A 68 -4.36 2.73 -6.35
CA TYR A 68 -3.36 2.57 -5.31
C TYR A 68 -2.10 1.94 -5.90
N PHE A 69 -0.95 2.55 -5.63
CA PHE A 69 0.37 2.02 -5.96
C PHE A 69 1.36 2.35 -4.86
N ASP A 70 2.37 1.50 -4.69
CA ASP A 70 3.45 1.74 -3.72
C ASP A 70 4.74 2.27 -4.37
N ALA A 71 5.70 2.63 -3.51
CA ALA A 71 7.01 3.12 -3.94
C ALA A 71 7.82 2.09 -4.75
N GLY A 72 7.61 0.79 -4.52
CA GLY A 72 8.28 -0.29 -5.23
C GLY A 72 7.79 -0.40 -6.66
N TYR A 73 6.47 -0.38 -6.85
CA TYR A 73 5.83 -0.44 -8.16
C TYR A 73 6.17 0.79 -9.00
N ILE A 74 5.93 2.01 -8.49
CA ILE A 74 6.17 3.24 -9.26
C ILE A 74 7.63 3.40 -9.66
N ARG A 75 8.58 3.03 -8.78
CA ARG A 75 10.00 3.06 -9.11
C ARG A 75 10.35 2.08 -10.22
N ALA A 76 9.78 0.87 -10.19
CA ALA A 76 9.99 -0.13 -11.22
C ALA A 76 9.36 0.30 -12.56
N PHE A 77 8.13 0.82 -12.52
CA PHE A 77 7.41 1.33 -13.68
C PHE A 77 8.17 2.46 -14.36
N LEU A 78 8.52 3.51 -13.62
CA LEU A 78 9.23 4.65 -14.20
C LEU A 78 10.63 4.30 -14.71
N ARG A 79 11.32 3.36 -14.05
CA ARG A 79 12.63 2.87 -14.51
C ARG A 79 12.49 2.18 -15.86
N GLU A 80 11.55 1.26 -15.97
CA GLU A 80 11.34 0.48 -17.20
C GLU A 80 10.77 1.34 -18.33
N ALA A 81 9.80 2.19 -18.03
CA ALA A 81 9.19 3.12 -18.99
C ALA A 81 10.24 4.07 -19.60
N LYS A 82 11.10 4.67 -18.76
CA LYS A 82 12.19 5.55 -19.24
C LYS A 82 13.23 4.80 -20.08
N ARG A 83 13.48 3.52 -19.77
CA ARG A 83 14.41 2.67 -20.53
C ARG A 83 13.92 2.42 -21.96
N ARG A 84 12.61 2.22 -22.14
CA ARG A 84 11.99 1.92 -23.45
C ARG A 84 11.95 3.12 -24.40
N LYS A 85 11.92 4.36 -23.88
CA LYS A 85 11.81 5.60 -24.66
C LYS A 85 10.58 5.66 -25.59
N ARG A 86 9.51 4.93 -25.27
CA ARG A 86 8.22 4.93 -25.95
C ARG A 86 7.11 5.10 -24.91
N ALA A 87 5.96 5.61 -25.32
CA ALA A 87 4.80 5.66 -24.46
C ALA A 87 4.38 4.25 -24.06
N CYS A 88 4.00 4.13 -22.80
CA CYS A 88 3.58 2.86 -22.26
C CYS A 88 2.47 3.03 -21.24
N ARG A 89 1.63 2.00 -21.15
CA ARG A 89 0.55 1.89 -20.17
C ARG A 89 0.80 0.67 -19.29
N ALA A 90 0.66 0.83 -17.98
CA ALA A 90 0.75 -0.28 -17.05
C ALA A 90 -0.24 -1.37 -17.43
N ALA A 91 0.23 -2.62 -17.38
CA ALA A 91 -0.58 -3.76 -17.75
C ALA A 91 -0.35 -4.91 -16.75
N PHE A 92 -1.39 -5.71 -16.55
CA PHE A 92 -1.35 -6.94 -15.78
C PHE A 92 -1.49 -8.15 -16.69
N SER A 93 -0.83 -9.24 -16.28
CA SER A 93 -1.08 -10.58 -16.80
C SER A 93 -1.99 -11.32 -15.84
N THR A 94 -2.95 -12.09 -16.35
CA THR A 94 -3.79 -12.99 -15.52
C THR A 94 -3.00 -14.11 -14.87
N LYS A 95 -1.73 -14.31 -15.26
CA LYS A 95 -0.80 -15.24 -14.62
C LYS A 95 -0.21 -14.71 -13.31
N ASP A 96 -0.29 -13.40 -13.06
CA ASP A 96 0.14 -12.83 -11.77
C ASP A 96 -0.93 -13.14 -10.72
N PRO A 97 -0.59 -13.89 -9.64
CA PRO A 97 -1.59 -14.37 -8.70
C PRO A 97 -2.15 -13.24 -7.83
N ALA A 98 -1.37 -12.20 -7.53
CA ALA A 98 -1.87 -11.04 -6.78
C ALA A 98 -2.89 -10.25 -7.59
N PHE A 99 -2.64 -10.07 -8.89
CA PHE A 99 -3.62 -9.47 -9.78
C PHE A 99 -4.89 -10.34 -9.92
N ARG A 100 -4.70 -11.62 -10.27
CA ARG A 100 -5.80 -12.56 -10.55
C ARG A 100 -6.76 -12.72 -9.38
N GLU A 101 -6.25 -12.80 -8.16
CA GLU A 101 -7.05 -13.14 -6.98
C GLU A 101 -7.58 -11.92 -6.24
N HIS A 102 -6.86 -10.79 -6.23
CA HIS A 102 -7.21 -9.63 -5.38
C HIS A 102 -7.58 -8.38 -6.17
N ALA A 103 -6.96 -8.14 -7.32
CA ALA A 103 -7.17 -6.89 -8.07
C ALA A 103 -8.21 -7.02 -9.18
N LEU A 104 -8.28 -8.16 -9.87
CA LEU A 104 -9.20 -8.39 -11.00
C LEU A 104 -10.66 -8.61 -10.58
N PRO A 105 -10.98 -9.40 -9.54
CA PRO A 105 -12.38 -9.61 -9.14
C PRO A 105 -13.04 -8.30 -8.74
N LEU A 106 -14.30 -8.08 -9.12
CA LEU A 106 -15.07 -6.86 -8.81
C LEU A 106 -14.51 -5.55 -9.42
N SER A 107 -13.48 -5.63 -10.26
CA SER A 107 -12.92 -4.45 -10.95
C SER A 107 -13.74 -4.04 -12.17
N VAL A 108 -13.71 -2.74 -12.47
CA VAL A 108 -14.29 -2.12 -13.66
C VAL A 108 -13.32 -1.16 -14.36
N SER A 109 -12.17 -0.88 -13.75
CA SER A 109 -11.20 0.11 -14.24
C SER A 109 -10.17 -0.44 -15.23
N TYR A 110 -10.09 -1.76 -15.44
CA TYR A 110 -9.11 -2.33 -16.36
C TYR A 110 -9.67 -2.51 -17.77
N THR A 111 -8.90 -2.12 -18.78
CA THR A 111 -9.25 -2.34 -20.19
C THR A 111 -8.66 -3.68 -20.67
N PRO A 112 -9.48 -4.66 -21.10
CA PRO A 112 -8.96 -5.90 -21.68
C PRO A 112 -8.19 -5.63 -22.98
N ALA A 113 -7.03 -6.28 -23.15
CA ALA A 113 -6.17 -6.16 -24.32
C ALA A 113 -5.51 -7.52 -24.62
N GLY A 114 -6.25 -8.41 -25.28
CA GLY A 114 -5.83 -9.81 -25.46
C GLY A 114 -5.75 -10.54 -24.12
N ASP A 115 -4.59 -11.13 -23.82
CA ASP A 115 -4.32 -11.81 -22.55
C ASP A 115 -3.92 -10.85 -21.39
N LEU A 116 -3.92 -9.55 -21.66
CA LEU A 116 -3.52 -8.52 -20.70
C LEU A 116 -4.70 -7.64 -20.27
N TYR A 117 -4.53 -7.02 -19.10
CA TYR A 117 -5.45 -6.04 -18.54
C TYR A 117 -4.72 -4.72 -18.33
N LEU A 118 -5.13 -3.68 -19.05
CA LEU A 118 -4.48 -2.38 -18.99
C LEU A 118 -5.03 -1.56 -17.82
N ALA A 119 -4.15 -1.02 -16.99
CA ALA A 119 -4.48 -0.10 -15.92
C ALA A 119 -4.32 1.36 -16.37
N ASP A 120 -5.07 2.26 -15.74
CA ASP A 120 -5.03 3.69 -16.05
C ASP A 120 -3.82 4.40 -15.45
N LEU A 121 -2.63 3.93 -15.80
CA LEU A 121 -1.32 4.49 -15.46
C LEU A 121 -0.44 4.48 -16.70
N TRP A 122 -0.07 5.67 -17.19
CA TRP A 122 0.73 5.86 -18.38
C TRP A 122 2.00 6.63 -18.07
N TYR A 123 3.02 6.36 -18.89
CA TYR A 123 4.17 7.22 -19.04
C TYR A 123 4.30 7.58 -20.52
N TYR A 124 4.40 8.87 -20.79
CA TYR A 124 4.66 9.40 -22.13
C TYR A 124 6.00 10.12 -22.11
N PRO A 125 6.97 9.75 -22.96
CA PRO A 125 8.29 10.39 -22.98
C PRO A 125 8.27 11.81 -23.56
N ASN A 126 7.32 12.13 -24.46
CA ASN A 126 7.28 13.40 -25.18
C ASN A 126 5.84 13.86 -25.52
N GLY A 127 4.92 13.69 -24.57
CA GLY A 127 3.49 14.00 -24.75
C GLY A 127 2.65 12.82 -25.24
N PRO A 128 1.31 12.97 -25.28
CA PRO A 128 0.41 11.91 -25.70
C PRO A 128 0.70 11.47 -27.15
N GLU A 129 0.86 10.16 -27.35
CA GLU A 129 1.02 9.56 -28.68
C GLU A 129 0.03 8.40 -28.87
N PRO A 130 -0.41 8.10 -30.12
CA PRO A 130 -1.43 7.07 -30.37
C PRO A 130 -0.95 5.65 -30.06
N ASP A 131 0.34 5.38 -30.27
CA ASP A 131 0.94 4.06 -30.11
C ASP A 131 1.50 3.90 -28.69
N VAL A 132 0.68 3.31 -27.81
CA VAL A 132 0.99 3.12 -26.39
C VAL A 132 1.20 1.63 -26.11
N GLU A 133 2.42 1.24 -25.76
CA GLU A 133 2.74 -0.16 -25.52
C GLU A 133 2.33 -0.61 -24.11
N PRO A 134 1.74 -1.82 -23.96
CA PRO A 134 1.56 -2.43 -22.65
C PRO A 134 2.91 -2.66 -21.94
N LEU A 135 2.99 -2.26 -20.68
CA LEU A 135 4.15 -2.49 -19.81
C LEU A 135 3.69 -3.36 -18.64
N VAL A 136 3.97 -4.66 -18.78
CA VAL A 136 3.72 -5.65 -17.73
C VAL A 136 4.90 -5.66 -16.76
N LEU A 137 4.59 -5.52 -15.47
CA LEU A 137 5.55 -5.72 -14.39
C LEU A 137 5.11 -6.89 -13.52
N ASP A 138 6.07 -7.72 -13.15
CA ASP A 138 5.90 -8.72 -12.10
C ASP A 138 5.70 -8.03 -10.74
N LEU A 139 4.58 -8.34 -10.06
CA LEU A 139 4.25 -7.82 -8.73
C LEU A 139 5.06 -8.49 -7.62
N LEU A 140 5.76 -9.59 -7.96
CA LEU A 140 6.58 -10.41 -7.07
C LEU A 140 5.73 -10.94 -5.91
N ALA A 141 4.54 -11.45 -6.25
CA ALA A 141 3.57 -11.96 -5.30
C ALA A 141 4.13 -13.14 -4.49
N ARG A 142 3.76 -13.18 -3.21
CA ARG A 142 4.07 -14.26 -2.28
C ARG A 142 2.81 -14.73 -1.60
N GLU A 143 2.66 -16.02 -1.52
CA GLU A 143 1.60 -16.61 -0.72
C GLU A 143 1.88 -16.42 0.76
N VAL A 144 0.90 -15.88 1.49
CA VAL A 144 0.92 -15.71 2.94
C VAL A 144 -0.49 -15.98 3.43
N GLY A 145 -0.66 -16.79 4.47
CA GLY A 145 -2.00 -17.08 4.97
C GLY A 145 -2.05 -17.88 6.24
N TYR A 146 -3.26 -18.30 6.57
CA TYR A 146 -3.52 -19.25 7.62
C TYR A 146 -3.48 -20.65 7.04
N TYR A 147 -2.44 -21.36 7.43
CA TYR A 147 -2.27 -22.77 7.12
C TYR A 147 -2.92 -23.59 8.22
N HIS A 148 -3.50 -24.74 7.86
CA HIS A 148 -4.17 -25.66 8.80
C HIS A 148 -5.50 -25.13 9.38
N VAL A 149 -6.27 -24.41 8.57
CA VAL A 149 -7.66 -24.06 8.91
C VAL A 149 -8.50 -25.33 8.95
N PRO A 150 -9.40 -25.51 9.94
CA PRO A 150 -10.26 -26.70 10.00
C PRO A 150 -11.02 -26.93 8.70
N THR A 151 -10.95 -28.14 8.16
CA THR A 151 -11.45 -28.48 6.82
C THR A 151 -12.95 -28.26 6.62
N TYR A 152 -13.74 -28.21 7.70
CA TYR A 152 -15.17 -27.89 7.64
C TYR A 152 -15.48 -26.39 7.51
N MET A 153 -14.49 -25.50 7.73
CA MET A 153 -14.61 -24.05 7.50
C MET A 153 -14.11 -23.64 6.11
N ALA A 154 -13.30 -24.49 5.47
CA ALA A 154 -12.75 -24.28 4.13
C ALA A 154 -12.94 -25.56 3.30
N THR A 155 -14.17 -26.07 3.26
CA THR A 155 -14.50 -27.26 2.46
C THR A 155 -14.16 -26.99 1.00
N GLU A 156 -13.28 -27.82 0.44
CA GLU A 156 -12.89 -27.86 -0.98
C GLU A 156 -12.05 -26.68 -1.53
N GLN A 157 -11.75 -25.64 -0.74
CA GLN A 157 -11.02 -24.44 -1.22
C GLN A 157 -9.56 -24.30 -0.74
N GLY A 158 -9.08 -25.19 0.14
CA GLY A 158 -7.69 -25.18 0.61
C GLY A 158 -7.43 -24.19 1.76
N ASP A 159 -6.16 -23.87 2.00
CA ASP A 159 -5.74 -22.92 3.05
C ASP A 159 -6.26 -21.50 2.77
N LEU A 160 -6.55 -20.72 3.82
CA LEU A 160 -6.97 -19.32 3.70
C LEU A 160 -5.75 -18.43 3.44
N VAL A 161 -5.35 -18.36 2.18
CA VAL A 161 -4.15 -17.65 1.73
C VAL A 161 -4.43 -16.37 0.96
N TYR A 162 -3.49 -15.45 1.03
CA TYR A 162 -3.43 -14.20 0.28
C TYR A 162 -2.16 -14.17 -0.56
N GLN A 163 -2.23 -13.47 -1.70
CA GLN A 163 -1.10 -13.27 -2.60
C GLN A 163 -0.60 -11.84 -2.38
N VAL A 164 0.42 -11.72 -1.53
CA VAL A 164 1.00 -10.46 -1.06
C VAL A 164 2.03 -9.96 -2.07
N PRO A 165 1.78 -8.86 -2.81
CA PRO A 165 2.75 -8.33 -3.76
C PRO A 165 3.86 -7.54 -3.07
N LEU A 166 5.11 -7.70 -3.51
CA LEU A 166 6.19 -6.80 -3.09
C LEU A 166 6.19 -5.48 -3.85
N ARG A 167 5.47 -5.41 -4.98
CA ARG A 167 5.17 -4.20 -5.75
C ARG A 167 3.67 -4.09 -5.95
N ALA A 168 3.00 -3.20 -5.24
CA ALA A 168 1.56 -3.05 -5.31
C ALA A 168 1.12 -2.07 -6.42
N LEU A 169 0.16 -2.50 -7.25
CA LEU A 169 -0.72 -1.67 -8.06
C LEU A 169 -2.12 -2.30 -8.04
N ILE A 170 -3.16 -1.52 -7.76
CA ILE A 170 -4.56 -1.95 -7.78
C ILE A 170 -5.48 -0.75 -8.04
N ALA A 171 -6.56 -0.94 -8.81
CA ALA A 171 -7.64 0.02 -8.95
C ALA A 171 -8.69 -0.18 -7.85
N VAL A 172 -9.01 0.87 -7.10
CA VAL A 172 -10.00 0.83 -6.03
C VAL A 172 -11.38 1.10 -6.60
N ASP A 173 -12.01 0.03 -7.08
CA ASP A 173 -13.36 0.08 -7.69
C ASP A 173 -14.52 -0.27 -6.72
N CYS A 174 -14.22 -0.89 -5.58
CA CYS A 174 -15.20 -1.28 -4.56
C CYS A 174 -14.54 -1.35 -3.17
N TRP A 175 -15.33 -1.47 -2.10
CA TRP A 175 -14.80 -1.53 -0.74
C TRP A 175 -13.88 -2.72 -0.47
N VAL A 176 -14.06 -3.85 -1.19
CA VAL A 176 -13.18 -5.02 -1.06
C VAL A 176 -11.75 -4.67 -1.52
N HIS A 177 -11.61 -3.83 -2.55
CA HIS A 177 -10.29 -3.34 -2.97
C HIS A 177 -9.65 -2.42 -1.95
N VAL A 178 -10.43 -1.72 -1.11
CA VAL A 178 -9.89 -0.93 0.01
C VAL A 178 -9.23 -1.86 1.01
N PHE A 179 -9.91 -2.96 1.40
CA PHE A 179 -9.33 -3.99 2.26
C PHE A 179 -8.03 -4.57 1.67
N PHE A 180 -8.02 -4.93 0.39
CA PHE A 180 -6.81 -5.46 -0.24
C PHE A 180 -5.69 -4.43 -0.32
N ALA A 181 -6.00 -3.18 -0.68
CA ALA A 181 -5.00 -2.11 -0.74
C ALA A 181 -4.40 -1.81 0.63
N ASP A 182 -5.23 -1.85 1.69
CA ASP A 182 -4.82 -1.52 3.04
C ASP A 182 -4.08 -2.68 3.73
N ILE A 183 -4.69 -3.86 3.79
CA ILE A 183 -4.15 -4.99 4.55
C ILE A 183 -3.14 -5.78 3.73
N VAL A 184 -3.54 -6.30 2.57
CA VAL A 184 -2.72 -7.25 1.80
C VAL A 184 -1.58 -6.54 1.07
N PHE A 185 -1.90 -5.51 0.28
CA PHE A 185 -0.94 -4.77 -0.55
C PHE A 185 -0.23 -3.65 0.23
N GLY A 186 -0.74 -3.30 1.41
CA GLY A 186 -0.17 -2.31 2.33
C GLY A 186 0.63 -2.98 3.44
N LEU A 187 -0.07 -3.42 4.47
CA LEU A 187 0.54 -3.88 5.72
C LEU A 187 1.31 -5.20 5.59
N PHE A 188 0.72 -6.23 4.98
CA PHE A 188 1.41 -7.50 4.75
C PHE A 188 2.57 -7.33 3.78
N ALA A 189 2.37 -6.56 2.70
CA ALA A 189 3.44 -6.24 1.78
C ALA A 189 4.61 -5.50 2.44
N ARG A 190 4.34 -4.63 3.44
CA ARG A 190 5.39 -3.99 4.24
C ARG A 190 6.18 -5.02 5.05
N GLY A 191 5.50 -5.94 5.73
CA GLY A 191 6.14 -7.06 6.45
C GLY A 191 6.97 -7.94 5.52
N ALA A 192 6.40 -8.37 4.40
CA ALA A 192 7.07 -9.21 3.41
C ALA A 192 8.32 -8.53 2.82
N ARG A 193 8.25 -7.23 2.53
CA ARG A 193 9.42 -6.43 2.10
C ARG A 193 10.47 -6.31 3.19
N PHE A 194 10.04 -6.11 4.43
CA PHE A 194 10.95 -6.06 5.57
C PHE A 194 11.73 -7.38 5.72
N GLU A 195 11.03 -8.50 5.71
CA GLU A 195 11.66 -9.83 5.79
C GLU A 195 12.60 -10.09 4.60
N GLU A 196 12.16 -9.74 3.39
CA GLU A 196 12.98 -9.93 2.20
C GLU A 196 14.28 -9.14 2.27
N ARG A 197 14.18 -7.89 2.73
CA ARG A 197 15.35 -7.04 2.94
C ARG A 197 16.26 -7.60 4.02
N LEU A 198 15.70 -8.08 5.13
CA LEU A 198 16.45 -8.71 6.22
C LEU A 198 17.20 -9.97 5.77
N LYS A 199 16.59 -10.76 4.88
CA LYS A 199 17.20 -11.98 4.30
C LYS A 199 18.32 -11.66 3.30
N ARG A 200 18.14 -10.63 2.47
CA ARG A 200 19.09 -10.30 1.38
C ARG A 200 20.23 -9.35 1.79
N GLU A 201 19.95 -8.35 2.62
CA GLU A 201 20.89 -7.26 2.90
C GLU A 201 21.58 -7.46 4.26
N LEU A 202 22.82 -8.01 4.23
CA LEU A 202 23.62 -8.21 5.45
C LEU A 202 23.82 -6.91 6.24
N GLY A 203 24.07 -5.79 5.56
CA GLY A 203 24.21 -4.48 6.20
C GLY A 203 22.95 -4.03 6.94
N TYR A 204 21.76 -4.30 6.38
CA TYR A 204 20.50 -4.00 7.05
C TYR A 204 20.29 -4.89 8.28
N LYS A 205 20.61 -6.18 8.19
CA LYS A 205 20.55 -7.11 9.32
C LYS A 205 21.48 -6.69 10.46
N LEU A 206 22.74 -6.36 10.16
CA LEU A 206 23.71 -5.88 11.14
C LEU A 206 23.28 -4.55 11.75
N LYS A 207 22.67 -3.65 10.97
CA LYS A 207 22.12 -2.39 11.48
C LYS A 207 21.05 -2.62 12.55
N ILE A 208 20.08 -3.51 12.29
CA ILE A 208 19.00 -3.79 13.25
C ILE A 208 19.58 -4.46 14.50
N LEU A 209 20.45 -5.47 14.35
CA LEU A 209 21.11 -6.15 15.47
C LEU A 209 21.90 -5.16 16.34
N GLY A 210 22.71 -4.31 15.71
CA GLY A 210 23.49 -3.29 16.40
C GLY A 210 22.61 -2.26 17.12
N ARG A 211 21.49 -1.87 16.50
CA ARG A 211 20.54 -0.94 17.13
C ARG A 211 19.85 -1.57 18.34
N ALA A 212 19.39 -2.81 18.23
CA ALA A 212 18.76 -3.54 19.32
C ALA A 212 19.73 -3.73 20.50
N ALA A 213 20.99 -4.10 20.22
CA ALA A 213 22.02 -4.22 21.24
C ALA A 213 22.33 -2.89 21.94
N TYR A 214 22.45 -1.79 21.19
CA TYR A 214 22.69 -0.46 21.74
C TYR A 214 21.54 0.02 22.64
N GLU A 215 20.30 -0.29 22.26
CA GLU A 215 19.11 0.10 23.04
C GLU A 215 18.80 -0.86 24.20
N GLY A 216 19.49 -2.01 24.28
CA GLY A 216 19.19 -3.06 25.26
C GLY A 216 17.79 -3.66 25.08
N ARG A 217 17.26 -3.67 23.86
CA ARG A 217 15.90 -4.11 23.53
C ARG A 217 15.89 -5.40 22.71
N GLN A 218 14.76 -6.11 22.73
CA GLN A 218 14.52 -7.18 21.78
C GLN A 218 14.57 -6.64 20.34
N LEU A 219 14.98 -7.49 19.39
CA LEU A 219 15.12 -7.12 17.97
C LEU A 219 13.89 -6.41 17.41
N LEU A 220 12.69 -6.94 17.69
CA LEU A 220 11.42 -6.42 17.20
C LEU A 220 10.96 -5.14 17.90
N GLU A 221 11.53 -4.81 19.05
CA GLU A 221 11.16 -3.65 19.87
C GLU A 221 12.08 -2.45 19.66
N CYS A 222 13.15 -2.62 18.88
CA CYS A 222 14.11 -1.57 18.65
C CYS A 222 13.52 -0.45 17.78
N SER A 223 14.05 0.76 17.94
CA SER A 223 13.58 1.95 17.22
C SER A 223 13.79 1.88 15.70
N GLU A 224 14.58 0.91 15.20
CA GLU A 224 14.65 0.68 13.75
C GLU A 224 13.34 0.12 13.20
N LEU A 225 12.61 -0.66 14.01
CA LEU A 225 11.37 -1.35 13.61
C LEU A 225 10.12 -0.72 14.23
N VAL A 226 10.24 -0.02 15.35
CA VAL A 226 9.15 0.72 15.97
C VAL A 226 9.40 2.21 15.81
N LYS A 227 8.59 2.87 14.98
CA LYS A 227 8.66 4.31 14.73
C LYS A 227 7.57 5.01 15.52
N ILE A 228 7.95 5.90 16.42
CA ILE A 228 7.03 6.61 17.32
C ILE A 228 7.09 8.11 16.99
N GLY A 229 5.91 8.72 16.82
CA GLY A 229 5.75 10.15 16.64
C GLY A 229 6.04 10.95 17.90
N ARG A 230 5.68 12.23 17.86
CA ARG A 230 5.92 13.19 18.94
C ARG A 230 4.77 13.18 19.95
N ASN A 231 5.10 13.59 21.18
CA ASN A 231 4.14 13.78 22.27
C ASN A 231 3.32 12.52 22.59
N CYS A 232 3.89 11.34 22.38
CA CYS A 232 3.25 10.09 22.73
C CYS A 232 3.47 9.77 24.22
N VAL A 233 2.44 9.27 24.87
CA VAL A 233 2.48 8.78 26.25
C VAL A 233 2.25 7.28 26.21
N ILE A 234 3.30 6.51 26.49
CA ILE A 234 3.28 5.05 26.40
C ILE A 234 3.57 4.51 27.79
N ASP A 235 2.62 3.74 28.31
CA ASP A 235 2.78 3.08 29.60
C ASP A 235 3.95 2.08 29.56
N PRO A 236 4.78 1.99 30.61
CA PRO A 236 5.92 1.05 30.66
C PRO A 236 5.56 -0.42 30.48
N GLN A 237 4.30 -0.81 30.72
CA GLN A 237 3.83 -2.19 30.54
C GLN A 237 3.29 -2.47 29.13
N ALA A 238 3.28 -1.49 28.23
CA ALA A 238 2.89 -1.70 26.84
C ALA A 238 4.00 -2.41 26.06
N VAL A 239 3.62 -3.38 25.23
CA VAL A 239 4.51 -4.14 24.36
C VAL A 239 4.24 -3.73 22.92
N ILE A 240 5.29 -3.31 22.21
CA ILE A 240 5.17 -2.83 20.82
C ILE A 240 6.22 -3.53 19.96
N HIS A 241 5.75 -4.36 19.02
CA HIS A 241 6.58 -5.12 18.10
C HIS A 241 6.48 -4.55 16.69
N GLY A 242 7.64 -4.40 16.06
CA GLY A 242 7.76 -3.87 14.72
C GLY A 242 7.57 -4.91 13.61
N PRO A 243 7.32 -4.48 12.35
CA PRO A 243 7.40 -3.11 11.88
C PRO A 243 6.12 -2.31 12.19
N THR A 244 6.18 -1.41 13.18
CA THR A 244 5.03 -0.65 13.69
C THR A 244 5.33 0.83 13.59
N THR A 245 4.35 1.61 13.12
CA THR A 245 4.42 3.07 13.05
C THR A 245 3.31 3.66 13.88
N ILE A 246 3.66 4.61 14.76
CA ILE A 246 2.76 5.32 15.65
C ILE A 246 2.86 6.81 15.33
N GLY A 247 1.70 7.45 15.12
CA GLY A 247 1.57 8.88 14.83
C GLY A 247 1.90 9.78 16.02
N ASP A 248 1.52 11.06 15.90
CA ASP A 248 1.74 12.06 16.94
C ASP A 248 0.59 12.07 17.95
N ASN A 249 0.87 12.48 19.20
CA ASN A 249 -0.12 12.65 20.28
C ASN A 249 -0.90 11.35 20.60
N VAL A 250 -0.22 10.20 20.57
CA VAL A 250 -0.84 8.90 20.85
C VAL A 250 -0.66 8.54 22.32
N THR A 251 -1.73 8.07 22.96
CA THR A 251 -1.69 7.51 24.33
C THR A 251 -1.86 6.00 24.26
N ILE A 252 -0.97 5.23 24.91
CA ILE A 252 -1.03 3.77 24.98
C ILE A 252 -1.02 3.36 26.45
N GLY A 253 -2.11 2.74 26.90
CA GLY A 253 -2.30 2.30 28.28
C GLY A 253 -1.57 0.99 28.62
N ALA A 254 -1.52 0.70 29.92
CA ALA A 254 -0.86 -0.46 30.48
C ALA A 254 -1.30 -1.80 29.85
N GLY A 255 -0.35 -2.68 29.59
CA GLY A 255 -0.61 -4.04 29.09
C GLY A 255 -1.17 -4.11 27.66
N ALA A 256 -1.18 -3.00 26.92
CA ALA A 256 -1.51 -3.05 25.50
C ALA A 256 -0.39 -3.77 24.72
N VAL A 257 -0.78 -4.61 23.75
CA VAL A 257 0.14 -5.28 22.83
C VAL A 257 -0.16 -4.81 21.42
N ILE A 258 0.85 -4.29 20.73
CA ILE A 258 0.73 -3.76 19.38
C ILE A 258 1.78 -4.42 18.49
N GLU A 259 1.35 -5.16 17.48
CA GLU A 259 2.25 -5.90 16.59
C GLU A 259 1.96 -5.59 15.12
N ASN A 260 2.99 -5.17 14.40
CA ASN A 260 2.96 -4.84 12.97
C ASN A 260 1.73 -3.97 12.59
N CYS A 261 1.57 -2.84 13.26
CA CYS A 261 0.43 -1.95 13.08
C CYS A 261 0.83 -0.58 12.49
N THR A 262 -0.15 0.09 11.89
CA THR A 262 -0.06 1.53 11.61
C THR A 262 -1.08 2.25 12.48
N ILE A 263 -0.60 2.96 13.50
CA ILE A 263 -1.43 3.73 14.42
C ILE A 263 -1.37 5.21 14.03
N GLY A 264 -2.53 5.81 13.79
CA GLY A 264 -2.67 7.21 13.46
C GLY A 264 -2.32 8.17 14.59
N SER A 265 -2.45 9.46 14.30
CA SER A 265 -2.24 10.53 15.28
C SER A 265 -3.49 10.77 16.11
N ASN A 266 -3.33 11.28 17.33
CA ASN A 266 -4.42 11.56 18.27
C ASN A 266 -5.24 10.31 18.62
N VAL A 267 -4.59 9.14 18.61
CA VAL A 267 -5.21 7.87 18.98
C VAL A 267 -5.03 7.62 20.46
N ASN A 268 -6.06 7.09 21.12
CA ASN A 268 -5.97 6.65 22.51
C ASN A 268 -6.28 5.15 22.58
N ILE A 269 -5.29 4.38 23.02
CA ILE A 269 -5.35 2.93 23.19
C ILE A 269 -5.43 2.65 24.69
N SER A 270 -6.59 2.20 25.16
CA SER A 270 -6.83 1.92 26.58
C SER A 270 -6.08 0.66 27.06
N GLN A 271 -6.12 0.39 28.37
CA GLN A 271 -5.36 -0.72 28.94
C GLN A 271 -5.77 -2.08 28.35
N GLY A 272 -4.79 -2.97 28.18
CA GLY A 272 -5.00 -4.35 27.75
C GLY A 272 -5.47 -4.56 26.30
N CYS A 273 -5.44 -3.53 25.43
CA CYS A 273 -5.79 -3.72 24.02
C CYS A 273 -4.81 -4.67 23.31
N GLN A 274 -5.29 -5.43 22.33
CA GLN A 274 -4.49 -6.35 21.52
C GLN A 274 -4.65 -5.99 20.04
N LEU A 275 -3.68 -5.26 19.47
CA LEU A 275 -3.72 -4.80 18.09
C LEU A 275 -2.67 -5.55 17.30
N MET A 276 -3.11 -6.40 16.38
CA MET A 276 -2.21 -7.16 15.51
C MET A 276 -2.57 -6.83 14.06
N LEU A 277 -1.57 -6.67 13.21
CA LEU A 277 -1.76 -6.61 11.75
C LEU A 277 -2.85 -5.62 11.29
N SER A 278 -2.95 -4.48 11.98
CA SER A 278 -4.05 -3.54 11.83
C SER A 278 -3.61 -2.13 11.47
N VAL A 279 -4.55 -1.40 10.86
CA VAL A 279 -4.44 0.04 10.61
C VAL A 279 -5.49 0.76 11.44
N VAL A 280 -5.03 1.60 12.37
CA VAL A 280 -5.91 2.40 13.24
C VAL A 280 -5.87 3.85 12.77
N GLY A 281 -7.03 4.36 12.37
CA GLY A 281 -7.19 5.72 11.86
C GLY A 281 -6.90 6.81 12.89
N ASP A 282 -6.55 8.01 12.42
CA ASP A 282 -6.38 9.19 13.29
C ASP A 282 -7.63 9.45 14.15
N GLY A 283 -7.44 9.89 15.39
CA GLY A 283 -8.54 10.26 16.29
C GLY A 283 -9.33 9.07 16.87
N THR A 284 -8.91 7.83 16.58
CA THR A 284 -9.58 6.63 17.10
C THR A 284 -9.39 6.49 18.61
N PHE A 285 -10.44 6.09 19.31
CA PHE A 285 -10.37 5.60 20.69
C PHE A 285 -10.59 4.09 20.73
N MET A 286 -9.60 3.33 21.22
CA MET A 286 -9.71 1.90 21.47
C MET A 286 -10.08 1.67 22.95
N PRO A 287 -11.27 1.14 23.25
CA PRO A 287 -11.71 0.91 24.62
C PRO A 287 -10.93 -0.24 25.28
N PHE A 288 -11.00 -0.31 26.61
CA PHE A 288 -10.30 -1.31 27.42
C PHE A 288 -10.49 -2.73 26.87
N ARG A 289 -9.37 -3.45 26.68
CA ARG A 289 -9.32 -4.83 26.14
C ARG A 289 -9.92 -5.01 24.75
N ALA A 290 -10.03 -3.96 23.93
CA ALA A 290 -10.38 -4.13 22.53
C ALA A 290 -9.29 -4.90 21.78
N SER A 291 -9.70 -5.69 20.79
CA SER A 291 -8.78 -6.44 19.94
C SER A 291 -9.05 -6.17 18.48
N LEU A 292 -7.98 -5.96 17.70
CA LEU A 292 -8.01 -5.88 16.24
C LEU A 292 -7.01 -6.89 15.67
N PHE A 293 -7.37 -7.48 14.53
CA PHE A 293 -6.55 -8.41 13.77
C PHE A 293 -6.75 -8.14 12.27
#